data_AF-A0A6J0DP50-F1
#
_entry.id   AF-A0A6J0DP50-F1
#
_cell.length_a   1.000
_cell.length_b   1.000
_cell.length_c   1.000
_cell.angle_alpha   90.00
_cell.angle_beta   90.00
_cell.angle_gamma   90.00
#
_symmetry.space_group_name_H-M   'P 1'
#
loop_
_entity.id
_entity.type
_entity.pdbx_description
1 polymer ?
#
loop_
_entity_poly.entity_id
_entity_poly.type
_entity_poly.pdbx_seq_one_letter_code
_entity_poly.pdbx_strand_id
1 'polypeptide(L)'
;MTASPGASFMEQTQRLLSQPPPIPTSQAKKKRMPVKSFFSKVSWKLRLQKREPLKNAFFILAEKARDPNAKKRHLAMRCLGTMAREAPDKQVRKYKKVFLDLLVHGLYDPVSSEVIHESVKTLTIMLGKIQGQGLGSFFIDITLQTRTLLDDENDSVRYSAFVLFGQLAAFAGRKWKKFFTHQVNQTQDSLLTHLQDKSPQVAKACKTTVRACVPYLKLRKERGFQSEEDQRNPRLSRQLSHYHPEVLLFFYANKIL
;
A
#
# COMPACT_ATOMS: atom_id res chain seq x y z
N MET A 1 28.97 -37.11 -87.60
CA MET A 1 29.30 -35.85 -86.90
C MET A 1 28.03 -35.26 -86.33
N THR A 2 28.12 -34.54 -85.20
CA THR A 2 27.01 -33.98 -84.36
C THR A 2 26.35 -35.00 -83.43
N ALA A 3 25.88 -34.73 -82.21
CA ALA A 3 26.27 -33.88 -81.07
C ALA A 3 25.36 -34.35 -79.89
N SER A 4 25.88 -34.45 -78.66
CA SER A 4 25.09 -34.57 -77.39
C SER A 4 24.38 -33.22 -77.09
N PRO A 5 23.50 -33.04 -76.06
CA PRO A 5 23.23 -33.80 -74.81
C PRO A 5 21.69 -33.88 -74.49
N GLY A 6 21.11 -34.30 -73.36
CA GLY A 6 21.53 -34.72 -72.02
C GLY A 6 20.44 -34.31 -70.99
N ALA A 7 20.39 -35.06 -69.89
CA ALA A 7 19.92 -34.65 -68.55
C ALA A 7 18.60 -33.86 -68.43
N SER A 8 17.46 -34.55 -68.19
CA SER A 8 16.25 -33.86 -67.69
C SER A 8 15.43 -34.60 -66.62
N PHE A 9 15.87 -35.76 -66.11
CA PHE A 9 15.03 -36.53 -65.17
C PHE A 9 15.57 -36.67 -63.74
N MET A 10 16.77 -36.16 -63.47
CA MET A 10 17.42 -36.24 -62.14
C MET A 10 17.65 -34.85 -61.53
N GLU A 11 16.75 -33.89 -61.79
CA GLU A 11 16.80 -32.55 -61.17
C GLU A 11 15.47 -32.13 -60.51
N GLN A 12 14.45 -33.00 -60.55
CA GLN A 12 13.12 -32.67 -60.04
C GLN A 12 12.85 -33.23 -58.62
N THR A 13 13.65 -34.18 -58.16
CA THR A 13 13.54 -34.82 -56.82
C THR A 13 14.54 -34.30 -55.78
N GLN A 14 15.27 -33.22 -56.09
CA GLN A 14 16.19 -32.55 -55.14
C GLN A 14 15.80 -31.11 -54.79
N ARG A 15 14.68 -30.60 -55.32
CA ARG A 15 14.13 -29.27 -54.97
C ARG A 15 13.01 -29.31 -53.92
N LEU A 16 12.65 -30.49 -53.40
CA LEU A 16 11.61 -30.65 -52.38
C LEU A 16 12.12 -30.86 -50.94
N LEU A 17 13.44 -30.87 -50.71
CA LEU A 17 14.03 -31.08 -49.38
C LEU A 17 14.89 -29.92 -48.84
N SER A 18 14.85 -28.77 -49.49
CA SER A 18 15.62 -27.57 -49.11
C SER A 18 14.71 -26.34 -48.96
N GLN A 19 13.62 -26.49 -48.22
CA GLN A 19 12.86 -25.35 -47.71
C GLN A 19 12.99 -25.27 -46.18
N PRO A 20 13.46 -24.12 -45.62
CA PRO A 20 13.33 -23.86 -44.19
C PRO A 20 11.84 -23.79 -43.81
N PRO A 21 11.44 -24.21 -42.60
CA PRO A 21 10.05 -24.14 -42.20
C PRO A 21 9.55 -22.69 -42.23
N PRO A 22 8.28 -22.45 -42.62
CA PRO A 22 7.71 -21.12 -42.62
C PRO A 22 7.75 -20.55 -41.20
N ILE A 23 8.49 -19.45 -41.05
CA ILE A 23 8.52 -18.63 -39.85
C ILE A 23 7.08 -18.26 -39.49
N PRO A 24 6.61 -18.46 -38.25
CA PRO A 24 5.28 -18.02 -37.85
C PRO A 24 5.18 -16.48 -37.92
N THR A 25 4.73 -15.96 -39.05
CA THR A 25 4.29 -14.56 -39.21
C THR A 25 2.92 -14.40 -38.56
N SER A 26 2.86 -14.47 -37.23
CA SER A 26 1.72 -13.94 -36.48
C SER A 26 2.06 -13.60 -35.03
N GLN A 27 3.16 -12.87 -34.82
CA GLN A 27 3.10 -11.90 -33.72
C GLN A 27 2.16 -10.79 -34.16
N ALA A 28 0.87 -10.98 -33.86
CA ALA A 28 -0.05 -9.88 -33.67
C ALA A 28 0.69 -8.85 -32.81
N LYS A 29 1.14 -7.76 -33.44
CA LYS A 29 1.76 -6.63 -32.77
C LYS A 29 0.69 -6.09 -31.84
N LYS A 30 0.65 -6.63 -30.60
CA LYS A 30 0.03 -5.96 -29.46
C LYS A 30 0.72 -4.61 -29.46
N LYS A 31 -0.01 -3.61 -29.94
CA LYS A 31 0.40 -2.22 -30.07
C LYS A 31 0.94 -1.81 -28.70
N ARG A 32 2.26 -1.95 -28.52
CA ARG A 32 2.93 -1.69 -27.25
C ARG A 32 2.87 -0.17 -27.15
N MET A 33 1.96 0.32 -26.32
CA MET A 33 1.88 1.75 -26.10
C MET A 33 3.25 2.22 -25.63
N PRO A 34 3.81 3.31 -26.21
CA PRO A 34 5.08 3.85 -25.77
C PRO A 34 5.02 4.09 -24.26
N VAL A 35 5.99 3.55 -23.53
CA VAL A 35 6.06 3.61 -22.05
C VAL A 35 5.87 5.06 -21.56
N LYS A 36 6.39 6.05 -22.30
CA LYS A 36 6.18 7.50 -22.05
C LYS A 36 4.71 7.95 -22.05
N SER A 37 3.82 7.35 -22.84
CA SER A 37 2.41 7.76 -22.90
C SER A 37 1.63 7.33 -21.66
N PHE A 38 2.09 6.27 -20.99
CA PHE A 38 1.43 5.74 -19.79
C PHE A 38 1.67 6.62 -18.56
N PHE A 39 2.80 7.34 -18.53
CA PHE A 39 3.27 8.18 -17.43
C PHE A 39 3.08 9.68 -17.67
N SER A 40 2.59 10.10 -18.84
CA SER A 40 2.24 11.50 -19.05
C SER A 40 1.08 11.88 -18.12
N LYS A 41 0.90 13.19 -17.87
CA LYS A 41 -0.27 13.79 -17.19
C LYS A 41 -1.58 13.55 -17.96
N VAL A 42 -1.82 12.34 -18.45
CA VAL A 42 -3.07 11.93 -19.06
C VAL A 42 -4.02 11.65 -17.92
N SER A 43 -5.09 12.44 -17.83
CA SER A 43 -6.15 12.22 -16.87
C SER A 43 -6.67 10.79 -17.03
N TRP A 44 -6.54 10.00 -15.98
CA TRP A 44 -7.09 8.65 -15.88
C TRP A 44 -8.61 8.69 -15.98
N LYS A 45 -9.25 9.79 -15.57
CA LYS A 45 -10.68 10.03 -15.83
C LYS A 45 -11.01 9.90 -17.32
N LEU A 46 -10.17 10.44 -18.20
CA LEU A 46 -10.37 10.38 -19.66
C LEU A 46 -10.08 8.97 -20.21
N ARG A 47 -9.03 8.28 -19.74
CA ARG A 47 -8.74 6.88 -20.14
C ARG A 47 -9.83 5.90 -19.72
N LEU A 48 -10.39 6.10 -18.52
CA LEU A 48 -11.52 5.34 -17.99
C LEU A 48 -12.80 5.57 -18.79
N GLN A 49 -13.06 6.82 -19.20
CA GLN A 49 -14.15 7.15 -20.12
C GLN A 49 -13.97 6.48 -21.48
N LYS A 50 -12.73 6.48 -22.02
CA LYS A 50 -12.39 5.83 -23.29
C LYS A 50 -12.33 4.30 -23.23
N ARG A 51 -12.71 3.68 -22.09
CA ARG A 51 -12.71 2.23 -21.85
C ARG A 51 -11.37 1.54 -22.20
N GLU A 52 -10.24 2.21 -21.98
CA GLU A 52 -8.95 1.53 -22.11
C GLU A 52 -8.89 0.35 -21.12
N PRO A 53 -8.34 -0.81 -21.51
CA PRO A 53 -8.33 -1.98 -20.64
C PRO A 53 -7.42 -1.74 -19.43
N LEU A 54 -8.00 -1.41 -18.27
CA LEU A 54 -7.26 -1.23 -17.02
C LEU A 54 -6.39 -2.45 -16.65
N LYS A 55 -6.74 -3.65 -17.13
CA LYS A 55 -5.93 -4.85 -16.94
C LYS A 55 -4.51 -4.70 -17.50
N ASN A 56 -4.36 -4.12 -18.69
CA ASN A 56 -3.04 -3.90 -19.29
C ASN A 56 -2.26 -2.84 -18.51
N ALA A 57 -2.98 -1.83 -18.02
CA ALA A 57 -2.43 -0.79 -17.16
C ALA A 57 -1.83 -1.37 -15.87
N PHE A 58 -2.59 -2.20 -15.15
CA PHE A 58 -2.11 -2.87 -13.94
C PHE A 58 -0.93 -3.80 -14.22
N PHE A 59 -0.94 -4.52 -15.34
CA PHE A 59 0.18 -5.39 -15.72
C PHE A 59 1.50 -4.61 -15.86
N ILE A 60 1.49 -3.49 -16.59
CA ILE A 60 2.67 -2.64 -16.78
C ILE A 60 3.14 -2.07 -15.43
N LEU A 61 2.20 -1.64 -14.58
CA LEU A 61 2.54 -1.11 -13.25
C LEU A 61 3.11 -2.20 -12.33
N ALA A 62 2.61 -3.43 -12.42
CA ALA A 62 3.13 -4.57 -11.67
C ALA A 62 4.58 -4.90 -12.03
N GLU A 63 4.90 -4.90 -13.33
CA GLU A 63 6.29 -5.07 -13.79
C GLU A 63 7.19 -3.95 -13.26
N LYS A 64 6.71 -2.70 -13.30
CA LYS A 64 7.49 -1.54 -12.85
C LYS A 64 7.63 -1.43 -11.33
N ALA A 65 6.66 -1.93 -10.57
CA ALA A 65 6.74 -2.02 -9.12
C ALA A 65 7.86 -2.95 -8.65
N ARG A 66 8.33 -3.87 -9.49
CA ARG A 66 9.42 -4.82 -9.21
C ARG A 66 10.73 -4.49 -9.91
N ASP A 67 10.84 -3.30 -10.52
CA ASP A 67 12.04 -2.90 -11.24
C ASP A 67 13.22 -2.67 -10.27
N PRO A 68 14.45 -3.07 -10.61
CA PRO A 68 15.62 -2.81 -9.78
C PRO A 68 15.82 -1.33 -9.45
N ASN A 69 15.35 -0.42 -10.32
CA ASN A 69 15.46 1.02 -10.12
C ASN A 69 14.32 1.59 -9.26
N ALA A 70 14.67 2.11 -8.08
CA ALA A 70 13.74 2.72 -7.13
C ALA A 70 12.87 3.85 -7.73
N LYS A 71 13.41 4.68 -8.63
CA LYS A 71 12.64 5.76 -9.28
C LYS A 71 11.48 5.21 -10.11
N LYS A 72 11.67 4.08 -10.77
CA LYS A 72 10.60 3.44 -11.55
C LYS A 72 9.56 2.79 -10.66
N ARG A 73 9.97 2.16 -9.55
CA ARG A 73 9.03 1.64 -8.53
C ARG A 73 8.20 2.76 -7.92
N HIS A 74 8.83 3.87 -7.56
CA HIS A 74 8.14 5.05 -7.01
C HIS A 74 7.16 5.63 -8.04
N LEU A 75 7.56 5.74 -9.30
CA LEU A 75 6.67 6.18 -10.37
C LEU A 75 5.46 5.23 -10.54
N ALA A 76 5.65 3.92 -10.38
CA ALA A 76 4.56 2.96 -10.41
C ALA A 76 3.55 3.22 -9.27
N MET A 77 4.03 3.44 -8.03
CA MET A 77 3.17 3.77 -6.88
C MET A 77 2.43 5.09 -7.08
N ARG A 78 3.11 6.10 -7.62
CA ARG A 78 2.49 7.40 -7.93
C ARG A 78 1.40 7.28 -9.00
N CYS A 79 1.61 6.44 -10.01
CA CYS A 79 0.59 6.15 -11.02
C CYS A 79 -0.62 5.43 -10.40
N LEU A 80 -0.39 4.44 -9.53
CA LEU A 80 -1.47 3.79 -8.77
C LEU A 80 -2.24 4.80 -7.92
N GLY A 81 -1.57 5.72 -7.24
CA GLY A 81 -2.20 6.79 -6.45
C GLY A 81 -3.03 7.75 -7.29
N THR A 82 -2.55 8.09 -8.47
CA THR A 82 -3.29 8.94 -9.42
C THR A 82 -4.54 8.21 -9.94
N MET A 83 -4.39 6.94 -10.33
CA MET A 83 -5.51 6.08 -10.74
C MET A 83 -6.55 5.92 -9.63
N ALA A 84 -6.12 5.62 -8.39
CA ALA A 84 -7.01 5.43 -7.26
C ALA A 84 -7.83 6.70 -6.97
N ARG A 85 -7.22 7.89 -7.10
CA ARG A 85 -7.88 9.17 -6.88
C ARG A 85 -8.90 9.51 -7.96
N GLU A 86 -8.52 9.37 -9.22
CA GLU A 86 -9.35 9.77 -10.36
C GLU A 86 -10.43 8.75 -10.76
N ALA A 87 -10.22 7.46 -10.44
CA ALA A 87 -11.18 6.42 -10.80
C ALA A 87 -12.47 6.50 -9.98
N PRO A 88 -13.65 6.21 -10.57
CA PRO A 88 -14.89 6.05 -9.81
C PRO A 88 -14.76 4.95 -8.75
N ASP A 89 -15.41 5.13 -7.61
CA ASP A 89 -15.33 4.18 -6.48
C ASP A 89 -15.72 2.75 -6.86
N LYS A 90 -16.72 2.60 -7.74
CA LYS A 90 -17.12 1.29 -8.30
C LYS A 90 -15.96 0.59 -9.01
N GLN A 91 -15.14 1.34 -9.75
CA GLN A 91 -13.99 0.80 -10.45
C GLN A 91 -12.87 0.43 -9.48
N VAL A 92 -12.61 1.28 -8.48
CA VAL A 92 -11.63 1.00 -7.42
C VAL A 92 -12.01 -0.28 -6.67
N ARG A 93 -13.29 -0.43 -6.29
CA ARG A 93 -13.81 -1.63 -5.63
C ARG A 93 -13.69 -2.88 -6.49
N LYS A 94 -13.92 -2.77 -7.81
CA LYS A 94 -13.78 -3.88 -8.77
C LYS A 94 -12.34 -4.42 -8.85
N TYR A 95 -11.34 -3.54 -8.82
CA TYR A 95 -9.91 -3.91 -8.94
C TYR A 95 -9.16 -3.92 -7.61
N LYS A 96 -9.87 -3.89 -6.47
CA LYS A 96 -9.27 -3.70 -5.14
C LYS A 96 -8.14 -4.67 -4.81
N LYS A 97 -8.27 -5.96 -5.17
CA LYS A 97 -7.23 -6.97 -4.89
C LYS A 97 -5.91 -6.63 -5.59
N VAL A 98 -5.98 -6.17 -6.83
CA VAL A 98 -4.79 -5.81 -7.63
C VAL A 98 -4.13 -4.54 -7.08
N PHE A 99 -4.93 -3.54 -6.69
CA PHE A 99 -4.40 -2.36 -6.02
C PHE A 99 -3.71 -2.72 -4.70
N LEU A 100 -4.38 -3.48 -3.84
CA LEU A 100 -3.85 -3.83 -2.52
C LEU A 100 -2.56 -4.66 -2.64
N ASP A 101 -2.51 -5.63 -3.54
CA ASP A 101 -1.31 -6.44 -3.79
C ASP A 101 -0.09 -5.57 -4.16
N LEU A 102 -0.25 -4.67 -5.14
CA LEU A 102 0.83 -3.79 -5.58
C LEU A 102 1.26 -2.79 -4.51
N LEU A 103 0.31 -2.25 -3.76
CA LEU A 103 0.60 -1.27 -2.73
C LEU A 103 1.25 -1.90 -1.50
N VAL A 104 0.81 -3.09 -1.10
CA VAL A 104 1.48 -3.85 -0.03
C VAL A 104 2.90 -4.20 -0.46
N HIS A 105 3.13 -4.60 -1.72
CA HIS A 105 4.48 -4.77 -2.23
C HIS A 105 5.35 -3.50 -2.08
N GLY A 106 4.79 -2.33 -2.40
CA GLY A 106 5.48 -1.05 -2.22
C GLY A 106 5.71 -0.63 -0.76
N LEU A 107 4.88 -1.10 0.20
CA LEU A 107 5.11 -0.88 1.63
C LEU A 107 6.37 -1.58 2.15
N TYR A 108 6.75 -2.70 1.53
CA TYR A 108 7.94 -3.49 1.85
C TYR A 108 9.11 -3.17 0.93
N ASP A 109 9.15 -1.97 0.33
CA ASP A 109 10.30 -1.59 -0.49
C ASP A 109 11.59 -1.63 0.35
N PRO A 110 12.63 -2.34 -0.10
CA PRO A 110 13.81 -2.60 0.74
C PRO A 110 14.72 -1.37 0.92
N VAL A 111 14.58 -0.33 0.07
CA VAL A 111 15.59 0.74 -0.02
C VAL A 111 14.99 2.15 -0.12
N SER A 112 13.79 2.32 -0.69
CA SER A 112 13.26 3.65 -1.02
C SER A 112 12.09 4.07 -0.13
N SER A 113 12.35 5.06 0.72
CA SER A 113 11.33 5.73 1.53
C SER A 113 10.26 6.43 0.68
N GLU A 114 10.60 6.88 -0.53
CA GLU A 114 9.62 7.48 -1.45
C GLU A 114 8.61 6.46 -1.98
N VAL A 115 9.06 5.23 -2.25
CA VAL A 115 8.15 4.13 -2.64
C VAL A 115 7.21 3.81 -1.49
N ILE A 116 7.75 3.67 -0.27
CA ILE A 116 6.97 3.38 0.94
C ILE A 116 5.95 4.50 1.18
N HIS A 117 6.39 5.76 1.22
CA HIS A 117 5.53 6.91 1.46
C HIS A 117 4.37 6.99 0.45
N GLU A 118 4.66 6.88 -0.85
CA GLU A 118 3.61 6.97 -1.87
C GLU A 118 2.65 5.77 -1.80
N SER A 119 3.13 4.60 -1.36
CA SER A 119 2.31 3.40 -1.11
C SER A 119 1.37 3.60 0.08
N VAL A 120 1.85 4.07 1.23
CA VAL A 120 1.03 4.36 2.43
C VAL A 120 -0.05 5.41 2.10
N LYS A 121 0.36 6.49 1.43
CA LYS A 121 -0.55 7.56 1.01
C LYS A 121 -1.61 7.06 0.05
N THR A 122 -1.24 6.20 -0.91
CA THR A 122 -2.21 5.61 -1.84
C THR A 122 -3.13 4.62 -1.15
N LEU A 123 -2.64 3.83 -0.19
CA LEU A 123 -3.47 2.95 0.63
C LEU A 123 -4.52 3.72 1.41
N THR A 124 -4.17 4.87 1.98
CA THR A 124 -5.12 5.75 2.69
C THR A 124 -6.30 6.16 1.80
N ILE A 125 -6.03 6.51 0.53
CA ILE A 125 -7.06 6.84 -0.46
C ILE A 125 -7.90 5.60 -0.79
N MET A 126 -7.24 4.47 -1.04
CA MET A 126 -7.90 3.21 -1.38
C MET A 126 -8.83 2.73 -0.27
N LEU A 127 -8.38 2.76 0.98
CA LEU A 127 -9.17 2.37 2.15
C LEU A 127 -10.40 3.26 2.32
N GLY A 128 -10.25 4.57 2.11
CA GLY A 128 -11.37 5.51 2.07
C GLY A 128 -12.40 5.15 0.99
N LYS A 129 -11.97 4.83 -0.23
CA LYS A 129 -12.89 4.48 -1.33
C LYS A 129 -13.59 3.14 -1.15
N ILE A 130 -12.92 2.14 -0.59
CA ILE A 130 -13.52 0.82 -0.33
C ILE A 130 -14.19 0.73 1.04
N GLN A 131 -14.06 1.76 1.88
CA GLN A 131 -14.63 1.82 3.24
C GLN A 131 -14.23 0.61 4.09
N GLY A 132 -12.97 0.18 3.99
CA GLY A 132 -12.44 -1.01 4.68
C GLY A 132 -13.01 -2.36 4.21
N GLN A 133 -13.90 -2.40 3.20
CA GLN A 133 -14.63 -3.62 2.85
C GLN A 133 -13.79 -4.62 2.03
N GLY A 134 -13.73 -5.85 2.53
CA GLY A 134 -13.12 -6.98 1.84
C GLY A 134 -11.60 -6.87 1.72
N LEU A 135 -10.95 -6.40 2.79
CA LEU A 135 -9.50 -6.40 2.94
C LEU A 135 -8.92 -7.81 3.09
N GLY A 136 -9.64 -8.73 3.77
CA GLY A 136 -9.12 -10.08 3.97
C GLY A 136 -7.77 -10.06 4.72
N SER A 137 -6.81 -10.86 4.26
CA SER A 137 -5.45 -10.92 4.82
C SER A 137 -4.68 -9.61 4.67
N PHE A 138 -4.96 -8.79 3.65
CA PHE A 138 -4.31 -7.48 3.49
C PHE A 138 -4.48 -6.58 4.72
N PHE A 139 -5.55 -6.75 5.51
CA PHE A 139 -5.69 -6.00 6.76
C PHE A 139 -4.52 -6.28 7.72
N ILE A 140 -4.09 -7.54 7.82
CA ILE A 140 -2.98 -7.96 8.67
C ILE A 140 -1.68 -7.35 8.15
N ASP A 141 -1.37 -7.57 6.86
CA ASP A 141 -0.11 -7.12 6.25
C ASP A 141 0.05 -5.60 6.34
N ILE A 142 -1.00 -4.86 5.97
CA ILE A 142 -1.01 -3.40 6.04
C ILE A 142 -0.87 -2.95 7.49
N THR A 143 -1.55 -3.57 8.46
CA THR A 143 -1.44 -3.17 9.88
C THR A 143 -0.03 -3.40 10.42
N LEU A 144 0.54 -4.58 10.19
CA LEU A 144 1.87 -4.93 10.69
C LEU A 144 2.93 -4.00 10.13
N GLN A 145 2.87 -3.70 8.83
CA GLN A 145 3.83 -2.82 8.19
C GLN A 145 3.59 -1.34 8.51
N THR A 146 2.33 -0.89 8.61
CA THR A 146 2.05 0.50 9.00
C THR A 146 2.59 0.78 10.40
N ARG A 147 2.52 -0.20 11.31
CA ARG A 147 3.08 -0.06 12.65
C ARG A 147 4.58 0.24 12.65
N THR A 148 5.37 -0.49 11.85
CA THR A 148 6.83 -0.28 11.83
C THR A 148 7.21 1.09 11.30
N LEU A 149 6.33 1.70 10.49
CA LEU A 149 6.50 3.02 9.91
C LEU A 149 6.07 4.18 10.84
N LEU A 150 5.50 3.89 12.01
CA LEU A 150 5.09 4.94 12.97
C LEU A 150 6.29 5.69 13.55
N ASP A 151 7.44 5.02 13.67
CA ASP A 151 8.69 5.55 14.22
C ASP A 151 9.75 5.81 13.13
N ASP A 152 9.35 5.94 11.86
CA ASP A 152 10.26 6.20 10.74
C ASP A 152 10.97 7.56 10.90
N GLU A 153 12.22 7.70 10.46
CA GLU A 153 12.94 8.98 10.57
C GLU A 153 12.31 10.09 9.70
N ASN A 154 11.64 9.73 8.61
CA ASN A 154 10.99 10.67 7.71
C ASN A 154 9.60 11.08 8.21
N ASP A 155 9.46 12.36 8.56
CA ASP A 155 8.19 12.95 9.03
C ASP A 155 7.00 12.67 8.09
N SER A 156 7.22 12.64 6.78
CA SER A 156 6.15 12.38 5.80
C SER A 156 5.68 10.92 5.83
N VAL A 157 6.61 9.99 6.09
CA VAL A 157 6.30 8.56 6.27
C VAL A 157 5.54 8.38 7.58
N ARG A 158 6.06 8.89 8.71
CA ARG A 158 5.36 8.83 10.01
C ARG A 158 3.96 9.41 9.93
N TYR A 159 3.83 10.62 9.37
CA TYR A 159 2.54 11.28 9.20
C TYR A 159 1.53 10.38 8.47
N SER A 160 1.94 9.84 7.31
CA SER A 160 1.09 8.98 6.50
C SER A 160 0.76 7.66 7.21
N ALA A 161 1.72 7.12 7.96
CA ALA A 161 1.55 5.90 8.74
C ALA A 161 0.53 6.09 9.87
N PHE A 162 0.61 7.20 10.62
CA PHE A 162 -0.38 7.50 11.66
C PHE A 162 -1.79 7.61 11.06
N VAL A 163 -1.95 8.35 9.96
CA VAL A 163 -3.24 8.50 9.27
C VAL A 163 -3.78 7.13 8.85
N LEU A 164 -2.95 6.28 8.24
CA LEU A 164 -3.34 4.94 7.80
C LEU A 164 -3.70 4.04 8.99
N PHE A 165 -2.91 4.06 10.06
CA PHE A 165 -3.16 3.27 11.27
C PHE A 165 -4.49 3.65 11.94
N GLY A 166 -4.80 4.95 11.98
CA GLY A 166 -6.09 5.45 12.47
C GLY A 166 -7.27 4.97 11.63
N GLN A 167 -7.14 4.93 10.30
CA GLN A 167 -8.16 4.35 9.42
C GLN A 167 -8.32 2.84 9.65
N LEU A 168 -7.23 2.10 9.84
CA LEU A 168 -7.28 0.67 10.13
C LEU A 168 -7.99 0.41 11.46
N ALA A 169 -7.82 1.27 12.46
CA ALA A 169 -8.56 1.19 13.72
C ALA A 169 -10.08 1.29 13.48
N ALA A 170 -10.51 2.22 12.63
CA ALA A 170 -11.93 2.34 12.26
C ALA A 170 -12.45 1.11 11.49
N PHE A 171 -11.58 0.42 10.73
CA PHE A 171 -11.97 -0.72 9.88
C PHE A 171 -11.74 -2.11 10.49
N ALA A 172 -11.11 -2.21 11.67
CA ALA A 172 -10.84 -3.52 12.29
C ALA A 172 -12.14 -4.30 12.56
N GLY A 173 -13.21 -3.58 12.94
CA GLY A 173 -14.53 -4.16 13.21
C GLY A 173 -14.48 -5.30 14.23
N ARG A 174 -15.50 -6.17 14.24
CA ARG A 174 -15.53 -7.34 15.14
C ARG A 174 -14.49 -8.40 14.74
N LYS A 175 -14.33 -8.62 13.44
CA LYS A 175 -13.46 -9.67 12.87
C LYS A 175 -12.00 -9.53 13.33
N TRP A 176 -11.45 -8.32 13.23
CA TRP A 176 -10.04 -8.08 13.55
C TRP A 176 -9.81 -7.47 14.92
N LYS A 177 -10.86 -7.29 15.74
CA LYS A 177 -10.76 -6.61 17.05
C LYS A 177 -9.63 -7.16 17.91
N LYS A 178 -9.55 -8.49 18.09
CA LYS A 178 -8.52 -9.12 18.94
C LYS A 178 -7.11 -8.88 18.39
N PHE A 179 -6.93 -9.06 17.09
CA PHE A 179 -5.65 -8.82 16.42
C PHE A 179 -5.24 -7.35 16.53
N PHE A 180 -6.13 -6.43 16.16
CA PHE A 180 -5.83 -5.00 16.17
C PHE A 180 -5.58 -4.46 17.59
N THR A 181 -6.29 -4.98 18.60
CA THR A 181 -6.00 -4.70 20.01
C THR A 181 -4.56 -5.08 20.38
N HIS A 182 -4.09 -6.25 19.93
CA HIS A 182 -2.70 -6.65 20.17
C HIS A 182 -1.71 -5.69 19.51
N GLN A 183 -2.01 -5.26 18.28
CA GLN A 183 -1.17 -4.30 17.56
C GLN A 183 -1.12 -2.94 18.30
N VAL A 184 -2.28 -2.40 18.69
CA VAL A 184 -2.37 -1.13 19.44
C VAL A 184 -1.58 -1.18 20.75
N ASN A 185 -1.63 -2.30 21.46
CA ASN A 185 -0.85 -2.47 22.70
C ASN A 185 0.65 -2.47 22.44
N GLN A 186 1.10 -3.00 21.30
CA GLN A 186 2.50 -2.99 20.91
C GLN A 186 2.97 -1.63 20.39
N THR A 187 2.06 -0.71 20.04
CA THR A 187 2.38 0.64 19.54
C THR A 187 2.21 1.74 20.58
N GLN A 188 1.95 1.40 21.85
CA GLN A 188 1.66 2.41 22.87
C GLN A 188 2.83 3.39 23.05
N ASP A 189 4.06 2.90 23.07
CA ASP A 189 5.25 3.75 23.26
C ASP A 189 5.43 4.72 22.09
N SER A 190 5.27 4.25 20.84
CA SER A 190 5.26 5.09 19.63
C SER A 190 4.15 6.14 19.68
N LEU A 191 2.93 5.75 20.05
CA LEU A 191 1.79 6.67 20.18
C LEU A 191 2.08 7.76 21.21
N LEU A 192 2.59 7.41 22.39
CA LEU A 192 2.90 8.37 23.45
C LEU A 192 4.02 9.33 23.05
N THR A 193 5.10 8.81 22.47
CA THR A 193 6.25 9.61 22.04
C THR A 193 5.85 10.62 20.97
N HIS A 194 5.08 10.18 19.96
CA HIS A 194 4.71 11.02 18.84
C HIS A 194 3.52 11.97 19.11
N LEU A 195 2.90 11.95 20.30
CA LEU A 195 1.96 13.02 20.72
C LEU A 195 2.66 14.39 20.82
N GLN A 196 3.97 14.38 21.06
CA GLN A 196 4.85 15.56 21.13
C GLN A 196 5.90 15.54 19.99
N ASP A 197 5.56 14.96 18.84
CA ASP A 197 6.45 14.91 17.69
C ASP A 197 6.97 16.31 17.30
N LYS A 198 8.24 16.40 16.91
CA LYS A 198 8.89 17.64 16.43
C LYS A 198 8.13 18.28 15.26
N SER A 199 7.52 17.45 14.41
CA SER A 199 6.63 17.87 13.34
C SER A 199 5.21 18.07 13.86
N PRO A 200 4.66 19.30 13.78
CA PRO A 200 3.30 19.58 14.23
C PRO A 200 2.23 18.78 13.49
N GLN A 201 2.49 18.44 12.21
CA GLN A 201 1.58 17.64 11.40
C GLN A 201 1.54 16.19 11.88
N VAL A 202 2.70 15.61 12.21
CA VAL A 202 2.79 14.25 12.77
C VAL A 202 2.13 14.21 14.14
N ALA A 203 2.40 15.17 15.02
CA ALA A 203 1.76 15.24 16.33
C ALA A 203 0.22 15.30 16.23
N LYS A 204 -0.31 16.08 15.28
CA LYS A 204 -1.76 16.15 15.02
C LYS A 204 -2.32 14.84 14.47
N ALA A 205 -1.61 14.18 13.56
CA ALA A 205 -2.00 12.87 13.04
C ALA A 205 -2.03 11.84 14.17
N CYS A 206 -0.97 11.78 15.00
CA CYS A 206 -0.89 10.88 16.15
C CYS A 206 -2.05 11.10 17.13
N LYS A 207 -2.38 12.34 17.51
CA LYS A 207 -3.55 12.66 18.36
C LYS A 207 -4.86 12.08 17.80
N THR A 208 -5.05 12.21 16.49
CA THR A 208 -6.23 11.66 15.80
C THR A 208 -6.24 10.14 15.83
N THR A 209 -5.07 9.52 15.61
CA THR A 209 -4.89 8.07 15.67
C THR A 209 -5.11 7.49 17.06
N VAL A 210 -4.63 8.16 18.12
CA VAL A 210 -4.89 7.79 19.51
C VAL A 210 -6.39 7.75 19.80
N ARG A 211 -7.13 8.79 19.37
CA ARG A 211 -8.60 8.82 19.50
C ARG A 211 -9.27 7.63 18.81
N ALA A 212 -8.82 7.29 17.60
CA ALA A 212 -9.34 6.13 16.87
C ALA A 212 -8.97 4.79 17.54
N CYS A 213 -7.86 4.74 18.27
CA CYS A 213 -7.37 3.54 18.95
C CYS A 213 -8.00 3.32 20.35
N VAL A 214 -8.72 4.29 20.92
CA VAL A 214 -9.34 4.17 22.26
C VAL A 214 -10.09 2.85 22.48
N PRO A 215 -10.93 2.33 21.54
CA PRO A 215 -11.64 1.07 21.73
C PRO A 215 -10.75 -0.18 21.84
N TYR A 216 -9.46 -0.04 21.55
CA TYR A 216 -8.46 -1.11 21.45
C TYR A 216 -7.33 -0.97 22.48
N LEU A 217 -7.25 0.16 23.20
CA LEU A 217 -6.30 0.33 24.29
C LEU A 217 -6.72 -0.60 25.44
N LYS A 218 -5.86 -1.59 25.75
CA LYS A 218 -6.00 -2.34 27.00
C LYS A 218 -5.08 -1.73 28.04
N LEU A 219 -5.61 -1.67 29.27
CA LEU A 219 -4.86 -1.42 30.49
C LEU A 219 -3.53 -2.19 30.46
N ARG A 220 -2.41 -1.47 30.52
CA ARG A 220 -1.13 -2.07 30.87
C ARG A 220 -1.28 -2.57 32.31
N LYS A 221 -1.57 -3.86 32.50
CA LYS A 221 -1.35 -4.48 33.82
C LYS A 221 0.15 -4.34 34.05
N GLU A 222 0.53 -3.44 34.94
CA GLU A 222 1.89 -3.32 35.42
C GLU A 222 2.35 -4.72 35.81
N ARG A 223 3.37 -5.22 35.10
CA ARG A 223 4.07 -6.43 35.53
C ARG A 223 4.83 -6.03 36.80
N GLY A 224 4.22 -6.28 37.95
CA GLY A 224 4.88 -6.31 39.24
C GLY A 224 4.82 -5.04 40.06
N PHE A 225 3.63 -4.59 40.45
CA PHE A 225 3.40 -4.15 41.83
C PHE A 225 2.15 -4.85 42.32
N GLN A 226 2.35 -5.86 43.15
CA GLN A 226 1.26 -6.43 43.92
C GLN A 226 0.78 -5.38 44.91
N SER A 227 -0.53 -5.13 44.89
CA SER A 227 -1.34 -4.62 45.98
C SER A 227 -0.92 -3.29 46.61
N GLU A 228 -1.64 -2.23 46.25
CA GLU A 228 -2.52 -1.57 47.23
C GLU A 228 -3.70 -0.94 46.48
N GLU A 229 -4.88 -1.17 47.03
CA GLU A 229 -6.19 -0.94 46.43
C GLU A 229 -6.49 0.56 46.16
N ASP A 230 -7.16 0.82 45.04
CA ASP A 230 -8.18 1.87 44.86
C ASP A 230 -7.98 3.21 45.60
N GLN A 231 -6.84 3.86 45.41
CA GLN A 231 -6.73 5.30 45.69
C GLN A 231 -6.51 6.06 44.39
N ARG A 232 -7.62 6.62 43.87
CA ARG A 232 -7.58 7.80 43.00
C ARG A 232 -6.69 8.83 43.68
N ASN A 233 -5.47 9.01 43.17
CA ASN A 233 -4.51 9.93 43.75
C ASN A 233 -4.84 11.36 43.26
N PRO A 234 -5.44 12.23 44.10
CA PRO A 234 -5.93 13.53 43.66
C PRO A 234 -4.78 14.51 43.33
N ARG A 235 -3.54 14.15 43.72
CA ARG A 235 -2.32 14.91 43.41
C ARG A 235 -1.85 14.62 41.99
N LEU A 236 -1.94 13.36 41.55
CA LEU A 236 -1.66 12.94 40.17
C LEU A 236 -2.65 13.56 39.18
N SER A 237 -3.94 13.61 39.52
CA SER A 237 -4.96 14.28 38.67
C SER A 237 -4.71 15.79 38.53
N ARG A 238 -4.18 16.45 39.57
CA ARG A 238 -3.81 17.88 39.54
C ARG A 238 -2.50 18.13 38.79
N GLN A 239 -1.54 17.22 38.83
CA GLN A 239 -0.32 17.32 38.03
C GLN A 239 -0.59 17.02 36.54
N LEU A 240 -1.54 16.12 36.26
CA LEU A 240 -1.90 15.71 34.91
C LEU A 240 -2.85 16.69 34.20
N SER A 241 -3.47 17.64 34.90
CA SER A 241 -4.33 18.68 34.28
C SER A 241 -3.57 19.63 33.35
N HIS A 242 -2.23 19.64 33.41
CA HIS A 242 -1.37 20.39 32.50
C HIS A 242 -1.04 19.63 31.20
N TYR A 243 -1.45 18.36 31.08
CA TYR A 243 -1.19 17.54 29.89
C TYR A 243 -2.31 17.68 28.87
N HIS A 244 -1.96 17.48 27.61
CA HIS A 244 -2.88 17.57 26.48
C HIS A 244 -4.09 16.62 26.69
N PRO A 245 -5.34 17.02 26.34
CA PRO A 245 -6.54 16.21 26.58
C PRO A 245 -6.48 14.77 26.07
N GLU A 246 -5.68 14.50 25.04
CA GLU A 246 -5.44 13.19 24.43
C GLU A 246 -4.47 12.33 25.25
N VAL A 247 -3.51 12.95 25.92
CA VAL A 247 -2.65 12.29 26.92
C VAL A 247 -3.49 11.93 28.14
N LEU A 248 -4.36 12.84 28.58
CA LEU A 248 -5.36 12.56 29.60
C LEU A 248 -6.33 11.46 29.16
N LEU A 249 -6.84 11.49 27.93
CA LEU A 249 -7.71 10.44 27.38
C LEU A 249 -6.99 9.09 27.34
N PHE A 250 -5.70 9.09 27.01
CA PHE A 250 -4.86 7.90 27.10
C PHE A 250 -4.75 7.43 28.56
N PHE A 251 -4.45 8.32 29.52
CA PHE A 251 -4.37 7.96 30.93
C PHE A 251 -5.71 7.49 31.51
N TYR A 252 -6.82 8.15 31.19
CA TYR A 252 -8.18 7.76 31.57
C TYR A 252 -8.59 6.42 30.94
N ALA A 253 -8.33 6.22 29.64
CA ALA A 253 -8.57 4.93 28.98
C ALA A 253 -7.73 3.80 29.60
N ASN A 254 -6.58 4.15 30.19
CA ASN A 254 -5.70 3.22 30.90
C ASN A 254 -5.84 3.25 32.43
N LYS A 255 -6.86 3.90 33.02
CA LYS A 255 -7.06 4.01 34.49
C LYS A 255 -5.79 4.39 35.29
N ILE A 256 -4.92 5.22 34.71
CA ILE A 256 -3.73 5.77 35.40
C ILE A 256 -4.14 6.99 36.27
N LEU A 257 -5.39 7.45 36.13
CA LEU A 257 -6.04 8.56 36.84
C LEU A 257 -7.39 8.15 37.44
#